data_AF-A0AAD8E546-F1
#
_entry.id   AF-A0AAD8E546-F1
#
_cell.length_a   1.000
_cell.length_b   1.000
_cell.length_c   1.000
_cell.angle_alpha   90.00
_cell.angle_beta   90.00
_cell.angle_gamma   90.00
#
_symmetry.space_group_name_H-M   'P 1'
#
loop_
_entity.id
_entity.type
_entity.pdbx_description
1 polymer ?
#
loop_
_entity_poly.entity_id
_entity_poly.type
_entity_poly.pdbx_seq_one_letter_code
_entity_poly.pdbx_strand_id
1 'polypeptide(L)'
;MSHLQWLGVWAMTGFTKPEKSDLDRWSKGPSYLLADPKGLHYFKEFLNEPERDFSSQAKYLEIWEECERLINQGAISKNDANSVLEEAKDHLSMDYGDLTQAENQIELGNEEKIQEVVMNVREAAKEDLTAVHSIFIEFLKRSGSPKKVKCLIL
;
A
#
# COMPACT_ATOMS: atom_id res chain seq x y z
N MET A 1 14.87 10.77 4.97
CA MET A 1 15.10 11.06 3.54
C MET A 1 15.38 12.55 3.35
N SER A 2 16.49 12.86 2.69
CA SER A 2 16.92 14.23 2.35
C SER A 2 16.25 14.73 1.07
N HIS A 3 16.25 16.05 0.86
CA HIS A 3 15.73 16.68 -0.37
C HIS A 3 16.44 16.20 -1.65
N LEU A 4 17.74 15.89 -1.55
CA LEU A 4 18.54 15.39 -2.68
C LEU A 4 18.15 13.97 -3.09
N GLN A 5 17.78 13.12 -2.11
CA GLN A 5 17.28 11.77 -2.41
C GLN A 5 15.94 11.83 -3.16
N TRP A 6 15.05 12.74 -2.76
CA TRP A 6 13.79 12.98 -3.48
C TRP A 6 13.99 13.48 -4.92
N LEU A 7 14.96 14.37 -5.17
CA LEU A 7 15.27 14.82 -6.53
C LEU A 7 15.70 13.67 -7.44
N GLY A 8 16.46 12.70 -6.92
CA GLY A 8 16.83 11.49 -7.65
C GLY A 8 15.61 10.61 -7.97
N VAL A 9 14.74 10.40 -6.99
CA VAL A 9 13.49 9.63 -7.16
C VAL A 9 12.55 10.29 -8.19
N TRP A 10 12.41 11.61 -8.17
CA TRP A 10 11.59 12.35 -9.14
C TRP A 10 12.13 12.25 -10.57
N ALA A 11 13.45 12.30 -10.73
CA ALA A 11 14.09 12.16 -12.04
C ALA A 11 13.90 10.75 -12.63
N MET A 12 13.84 9.71 -11.80
CA MET A 12 13.71 8.32 -12.25
C MET A 12 12.26 7.89 -12.49
N THR A 13 11.32 8.40 -11.70
CA THR A 13 9.89 8.01 -11.80
C THR A 13 9.05 8.96 -12.66
N GLY A 14 9.56 10.16 -12.96
CA GLY A 14 8.82 11.22 -13.63
C GLY A 14 7.77 11.89 -12.73
N PHE A 15 7.61 11.44 -11.48
CA PHE A 15 6.70 12.06 -10.53
C PHE A 15 7.32 13.29 -9.89
N THR A 16 6.60 14.41 -9.93
CA THR A 16 6.98 15.64 -9.24
C THR A 16 6.69 15.55 -7.74
N LYS A 17 7.13 16.55 -6.96
CA LYS A 17 6.72 16.74 -5.56
C LYS A 17 5.19 16.68 -5.41
N PRO A 18 4.62 16.12 -4.33
CA PRO A 18 3.18 16.14 -4.13
C PRO A 18 2.67 17.57 -3.98
N GLU A 19 1.58 17.89 -4.69
CA GLU A 19 0.92 19.18 -4.62
C GLU A 19 -0.21 19.17 -3.58
N LYS A 20 -0.76 20.34 -3.26
CA LYS A 20 -1.89 20.44 -2.32
C LYS A 20 -3.10 19.63 -2.81
N SER A 21 -3.37 19.66 -4.11
CA SER A 21 -4.44 18.88 -4.77
C SER A 21 -4.23 17.37 -4.62
N ASP A 22 -2.99 16.89 -4.75
CA ASP A 22 -2.62 15.49 -4.51
C ASP A 22 -2.93 15.11 -3.06
N LEU A 23 -2.48 15.92 -2.09
CA LEU A 23 -2.73 15.67 -0.67
C LEU A 23 -4.22 15.71 -0.32
N ASP A 24 -4.97 16.65 -0.88
CA ASP A 24 -6.41 16.74 -0.66
C ASP A 24 -7.13 15.51 -1.22
N ARG A 25 -6.69 14.95 -2.36
CA ARG A 25 -7.22 13.70 -2.93
C ARG A 25 -6.84 12.49 -2.07
N TRP A 26 -5.55 12.31 -1.80
CA TRP A 26 -5.05 11.16 -1.05
C TRP A 26 -5.56 11.12 0.39
N SER A 27 -5.83 12.28 1.01
CA SER A 27 -6.37 12.35 2.38
C SER A 27 -7.81 11.89 2.52
N LYS A 28 -8.55 11.70 1.41
CA LYS A 28 -9.93 11.18 1.44
C LYS A 28 -9.99 9.70 1.84
N GLY A 29 -8.88 8.98 1.74
CA GLY A 29 -8.77 7.62 2.23
C GLY A 29 -7.74 6.78 1.46
N PRO A 30 -7.45 5.57 1.96
CA PRO A 30 -6.46 4.65 1.37
C PRO A 30 -6.78 4.31 -0.08
N SER A 31 -8.05 4.10 -0.43
CA SER A 31 -8.45 3.78 -1.81
C SER A 31 -8.04 4.87 -2.81
N TYR A 32 -8.14 6.15 -2.43
CA TYR A 32 -7.72 7.27 -3.29
C TYR A 32 -6.21 7.41 -3.40
N LEU A 33 -5.48 6.98 -2.37
CA LEU A 33 -4.03 6.97 -2.34
C LEU A 33 -3.47 5.83 -3.21
N LEU A 34 -3.96 4.61 -3.01
CA LEU A 34 -3.48 3.40 -3.66
C LEU A 34 -3.87 3.33 -5.14
N ALA A 35 -5.02 3.87 -5.53
CA ALA A 35 -5.43 3.95 -6.93
C ALA A 35 -4.67 5.01 -7.74
N ASP A 36 -3.93 5.91 -7.08
CA ASP A 36 -3.17 6.97 -7.73
C ASP A 36 -1.70 6.55 -7.88
N PRO A 37 -1.16 6.42 -9.11
CA PRO A 37 0.21 5.93 -9.31
C PRO A 37 1.27 6.76 -8.58
N LYS A 38 1.09 8.08 -8.51
CA LYS A 38 1.96 8.99 -7.76
C LYS A 38 1.80 8.75 -6.27
N GLY A 39 0.58 8.67 -5.77
CA GLY A 39 0.25 8.38 -4.38
C GLY A 39 0.86 7.07 -3.89
N LEU A 40 0.64 5.98 -4.63
CA LEU A 40 1.19 4.65 -4.37
C LEU A 40 2.72 4.70 -4.30
N HIS A 41 3.37 5.36 -5.26
CA HIS A 41 4.83 5.50 -5.26
C HIS A 41 5.35 6.18 -4.00
N TYR A 42 4.80 7.34 -3.62
CA TYR A 42 5.23 8.03 -2.40
C TYR A 42 4.94 7.26 -1.12
N PHE A 43 3.84 6.50 -1.12
CA PHE A 43 3.49 5.66 0.02
C PHE A 43 4.47 4.49 0.16
N LYS A 44 4.85 3.86 -0.95
CA LYS A 44 5.87 2.80 -0.98
C LYS A 44 7.23 3.30 -0.48
N GLU A 45 7.67 4.46 -0.94
CA GLU A 45 8.89 5.10 -0.44
C GLU A 45 8.80 5.44 1.05
N PHE A 46 7.62 5.85 1.52
CA PHE A 46 7.40 6.16 2.92
C PHE A 46 7.52 4.94 3.83
N LEU A 47 6.98 3.79 3.40
CA LEU A 47 6.99 2.54 4.15
C LEU A 47 8.37 1.85 4.11
N ASN A 48 9.10 1.97 3.01
CA ASN A 48 10.42 1.35 2.84
C ASN A 48 11.59 2.18 3.40
N GLU A 49 11.32 3.32 4.03
CA GLU A 49 12.36 4.17 4.58
C GLU A 49 12.95 3.52 5.85
N PRO A 50 14.24 3.11 5.89
CA PRO A 50 14.78 2.28 6.96
C PRO A 50 14.74 2.91 8.37
N GLU A 51 14.65 4.24 8.43
CA GLU A 51 14.53 4.99 9.68
C GLU A 51 13.11 4.90 10.30
N ARG A 52 12.13 4.37 9.54
CA ARG A 52 10.74 4.20 9.98
C ARG A 52 10.44 2.71 10.14
N ASP A 53 9.94 2.35 11.32
CA ASP A 53 9.55 0.98 11.64
C ASP A 53 8.18 0.65 11.03
N PHE A 54 8.16 0.40 9.72
CA PHE A 54 6.97 0.05 8.95
C PHE A 54 7.14 -1.24 8.13
N SER A 55 8.04 -2.15 8.55
CA SER A 55 8.34 -3.37 7.79
C SER A 55 7.10 -4.25 7.58
N SER A 56 6.21 -4.34 8.58
CA SER A 56 4.96 -5.08 8.46
C SER A 56 4.04 -4.43 7.42
N GLN A 57 3.91 -3.12 7.41
CA GLN A 57 3.05 -2.41 6.47
C GLN A 57 3.61 -2.38 5.05
N ALA A 58 4.94 -2.37 4.90
CA ALA A 58 5.58 -2.63 3.61
C ALA A 58 5.16 -4.00 3.07
N LYS A 59 5.12 -5.03 3.94
CA LYS A 59 4.64 -6.37 3.56
C LYS A 59 3.16 -6.39 3.21
N TYR A 60 2.31 -5.65 3.92
CA TYR A 60 0.89 -5.53 3.57
C TYR A 60 0.69 -4.90 2.19
N LEU A 61 1.53 -3.90 1.85
CA LEU A 61 1.52 -3.28 0.52
C LEU A 61 1.94 -4.27 -0.56
N GLU A 62 2.96 -5.10 -0.32
CA GLU A 62 3.38 -6.14 -1.27
C GLU A 62 2.26 -7.15 -1.55
N ILE A 63 1.58 -7.63 -0.50
CA ILE A 63 0.44 -8.55 -0.64
C ILE A 63 -0.68 -7.88 -1.45
N TRP A 64 -0.99 -6.61 -1.16
CA TRP A 64 -2.00 -5.85 -1.88
C TRP A 64 -1.63 -5.67 -3.37
N GLU A 65 -0.38 -5.30 -3.67
CA GLU A 65 0.13 -5.14 -5.04
C GLU A 65 0.05 -6.47 -5.83
N GLU A 66 0.32 -7.59 -5.17
CA GLU A 66 0.24 -8.92 -5.79
C GLU A 66 -1.21 -9.32 -6.09
N CYS A 67 -2.15 -9.06 -5.17
CA CYS A 67 -3.58 -9.24 -5.42
C CYS A 67 -4.05 -8.41 -6.63
N GLU A 68 -3.66 -7.12 -6.70
CA GLU A 68 -3.99 -6.25 -7.84
C GLU A 68 -3.45 -6.82 -9.15
N ARG A 69 -2.21 -7.32 -9.15
CA ARG A 69 -1.60 -7.93 -10.33
C ARG A 69 -2.43 -9.13 -10.81
N LEU A 70 -2.83 -10.01 -9.90
CA LEU A 70 -3.61 -11.21 -10.22
C LEU A 70 -5.02 -10.86 -10.74
N ILE A 71 -5.71 -9.93 -10.09
CA ILE A 71 -7.04 -9.48 -10.51
C ILE A 71 -6.99 -8.86 -11.91
N ASN A 72 -5.97 -8.04 -12.19
CA ASN A 72 -5.82 -7.39 -13.49
C ASN A 72 -5.41 -8.36 -14.62
N GLN A 73 -4.83 -9.51 -14.29
CA GLN A 73 -4.57 -10.60 -15.25
C GLN A 73 -5.84 -11.36 -15.64
N GLY A 74 -6.90 -11.27 -14.83
CA GLY A 74 -8.21 -11.87 -15.07
C GLY A 74 -8.30 -13.35 -14.69
N ALA A 75 -7.39 -14.19 -15.19
CA ALA A 75 -7.34 -15.61 -14.85
C ALA A 75 -6.34 -15.85 -13.71
N ILE A 76 -6.85 -16.22 -12.54
CA ILE A 76 -6.04 -16.48 -11.34
C ILE A 76 -5.88 -17.99 -11.17
N SER A 77 -4.64 -18.47 -11.15
CA SER A 77 -4.39 -19.89 -10.93
C SER A 77 -4.56 -20.26 -9.45
N LYS A 78 -4.86 -21.53 -9.17
CA LYS A 78 -4.89 -22.07 -7.80
C LYS A 78 -3.59 -21.80 -7.04
N ASN A 79 -2.46 -21.97 -7.72
CA ASN A 79 -1.15 -21.79 -7.11
C ASN A 79 -0.90 -20.33 -6.71
N ASP A 80 -1.29 -19.39 -7.58
CA ASP A 80 -1.15 -17.96 -7.28
C ASP A 80 -2.05 -17.56 -6.11
N ALA A 81 -3.29 -18.02 -6.10
CA ALA A 81 -4.23 -17.76 -5.01
C ALA A 81 -3.76 -18.33 -3.68
N ASN A 82 -3.23 -19.57 -3.68
CA ASN A 82 -2.65 -20.17 -2.49
C ASN A 82 -1.41 -19.40 -2.02
N SER A 83 -0.52 -18.98 -2.92
CA SER A 83 0.67 -18.21 -2.56
C SER A 83 0.30 -16.92 -1.83
N VAL A 84 -0.69 -16.19 -2.34
CA VAL A 84 -1.16 -14.95 -1.71
C VAL A 84 -1.87 -15.22 -0.39
N LEU A 85 -2.64 -16.30 -0.29
CA LEU A 85 -3.32 -16.69 0.94
C LEU A 85 -2.33 -17.09 2.05
N GLU A 86 -1.26 -17.82 1.73
CA GLU A 86 -0.21 -18.17 2.71
C GLU A 86 0.49 -16.92 3.24
N GLU A 87 0.88 -16.00 2.36
CA GLU A 87 1.47 -14.71 2.76
C GLU A 87 0.50 -13.89 3.62
N ALA A 88 -0.79 -13.95 3.31
CA ALA A 88 -1.82 -13.28 4.10
C ALA A 88 -1.96 -13.86 5.51
N LYS A 89 -1.86 -15.19 5.67
CA LYS A 89 -1.95 -15.83 7.00
C LYS A 89 -0.82 -15.41 7.94
N ASP A 90 0.38 -15.26 7.40
CA ASP A 90 1.57 -14.95 8.18
C ASP A 90 1.65 -13.47 8.57
N HIS A 91 0.94 -12.59 7.84
CA HIS A 91 1.13 -11.15 7.94
C HIS A 91 -0.14 -10.35 8.24
N LEU A 92 -1.30 -10.73 7.70
CA LEU A 92 -2.54 -9.98 7.83
C LEU A 92 -3.39 -10.42 9.02
N SER A 93 -4.21 -9.51 9.53
CA SER A 93 -5.13 -9.80 10.63
C SER A 93 -6.44 -10.43 10.15
N MET A 94 -6.37 -11.60 9.50
CA MET A 94 -7.54 -12.34 9.00
C MET A 94 -8.07 -13.35 10.03
N ASP A 95 -9.39 -13.56 10.06
CA ASP A 95 -10.01 -14.57 10.92
C ASP A 95 -9.68 -16.00 10.46
N TYR A 96 -9.43 -16.90 11.41
CA TYR A 96 -9.06 -18.29 11.11
C TYR A 96 -10.17 -19.05 10.36
N GLY A 97 -11.43 -18.73 10.63
CA GLY A 97 -12.58 -19.29 9.91
C GLY A 97 -12.59 -18.86 8.44
N ASP A 98 -12.33 -17.58 8.17
CA ASP A 98 -12.24 -17.03 6.82
C ASP A 98 -11.08 -17.65 6.02
N LEU A 99 -9.93 -17.86 6.68
CA LEU A 99 -8.77 -18.53 6.08
C LEU A 99 -9.06 -19.98 5.70
N THR A 100 -9.68 -20.74 6.61
CA THR A 100 -10.05 -22.15 6.35
C THR A 100 -11.07 -22.24 5.21
N GLN A 101 -12.01 -21.32 5.15
CA GLN A 101 -12.99 -21.26 4.07
C GLN A 101 -12.32 -20.93 2.72
N ALA A 102 -11.37 -19.99 2.72
CA ALA A 102 -10.61 -19.61 1.53
C ALA A 102 -9.80 -20.76 0.94
N GLU A 103 -9.11 -21.56 1.78
CA GLU A 103 -8.37 -22.76 1.34
C GLU A 103 -9.29 -23.76 0.64
N ASN A 104 -10.43 -24.07 1.27
CA ASN A 104 -11.40 -25.01 0.71
C ASN A 104 -11.94 -24.51 -0.65
N GLN A 105 -12.16 -23.21 -0.79
CA GLN A 105 -12.61 -22.61 -2.04
C GLN A 105 -11.57 -22.70 -3.16
N ILE A 106 -10.29 -22.51 -2.85
CA ILE A 106 -9.19 -22.68 -3.81
C ILE A 106 -9.06 -24.15 -4.23
N GLU A 107 -9.14 -25.08 -3.27
CA GLU A 107 -8.98 -26.51 -3.53
C GLU A 107 -10.08 -27.06 -4.45
N LEU A 108 -11.32 -26.59 -4.26
CA LEU A 108 -12.46 -26.93 -5.13
C LEU A 108 -12.29 -26.44 -6.58
N GLY A 109 -11.39 -25.49 -6.84
CA GLY A 109 -11.04 -25.05 -8.19
C GLY A 109 -12.11 -24.29 -8.94
N ASN A 110 -13.05 -23.70 -8.21
CA ASN A 110 -14.03 -22.80 -8.80
C ASN A 110 -13.36 -21.43 -9.02
N GLU A 111 -13.22 -21.03 -10.28
CA GLU A 111 -12.56 -19.77 -10.68
C GLU A 111 -13.18 -18.53 -10.03
N GLU A 112 -14.52 -18.46 -9.95
CA GLU A 112 -15.22 -17.34 -9.31
C GLU A 112 -14.88 -17.25 -7.81
N LYS A 113 -14.76 -18.41 -7.15
CA LYS A 113 -14.40 -18.49 -5.73
C LYS A 113 -12.94 -18.18 -5.48
N ILE A 114 -12.05 -18.62 -6.36
CA ILE A 114 -10.63 -18.24 -6.31
C ILE A 114 -10.49 -16.72 -6.43
N GLN A 115 -11.23 -16.10 -7.35
CA GLN A 115 -11.24 -14.65 -7.50
C GLN A 115 -11.78 -13.94 -6.26
N GLU A 116 -12.87 -14.45 -5.67
CA GLU A 116 -13.45 -13.92 -4.43
C GLU A 116 -12.44 -13.96 -3.27
N VAL A 117 -11.70 -15.06 -3.12
CA VAL A 117 -10.64 -15.19 -2.10
C VAL A 117 -9.56 -14.12 -2.28
N VAL A 118 -9.04 -13.95 -3.50
CA VAL A 118 -7.99 -12.94 -3.75
C VAL A 118 -8.51 -11.52 -3.51
N MET A 119 -9.78 -11.24 -3.84
CA MET A 119 -10.42 -9.96 -3.52
C MET A 119 -10.55 -9.74 -2.01
N ASN A 120 -10.87 -10.77 -1.24
CA ASN A 120 -10.96 -10.66 0.22
C ASN A 120 -9.59 -10.40 0.86
N VAL A 121 -8.55 -11.10 0.42
CA VAL A 121 -7.17 -10.87 0.89
C VAL A 121 -6.72 -9.44 0.55
N ARG A 122 -7.01 -8.96 -0.65
CA ARG A 122 -6.74 -7.57 -1.07
C ARG A 122 -7.41 -6.56 -0.14
N GLU A 123 -8.68 -6.77 0.19
CA GLU A 123 -9.42 -5.86 1.06
C GLU A 123 -8.87 -5.87 2.49
N ALA A 124 -8.50 -7.05 3.02
CA ALA A 124 -7.85 -7.17 4.32
C ALA A 124 -6.50 -6.44 4.36
N ALA A 125 -5.65 -6.61 3.34
CA ALA A 125 -4.38 -5.90 3.24
C ALA A 125 -4.57 -4.37 3.21
N LYS A 126 -5.60 -3.90 2.48
CA LYS A 126 -5.95 -2.47 2.43
C LYS A 126 -6.44 -1.95 3.79
N GLU A 127 -7.21 -2.74 4.51
CA GLU A 127 -7.67 -2.37 5.86
C GLU A 127 -6.48 -2.22 6.82
N ASP A 128 -5.54 -3.16 6.81
CA ASP A 128 -4.33 -3.08 7.63
C ASP A 128 -3.43 -1.88 7.25
N LEU A 129 -3.37 -1.51 5.96
CA LEU A 129 -2.68 -0.29 5.50
C LEU A 129 -3.37 1.01 5.94
N THR A 130 -4.67 0.96 6.27
CA THR A 130 -5.44 2.15 6.70
C THR A 130 -4.88 2.74 7.98
N ALA A 131 -4.33 1.89 8.87
CA ALA A 131 -3.70 2.33 10.12
C ALA A 131 -2.54 3.31 9.90
N VAL A 132 -1.80 3.18 8.79
CA VAL A 132 -0.62 4.02 8.49
C VAL A 132 -0.93 5.16 7.51
N HIS A 133 -2.08 5.11 6.83
CA HIS A 133 -2.53 6.16 5.90
C HIS A 133 -2.52 7.56 6.54
N SER A 134 -3.09 7.70 7.73
CA SER A 134 -3.17 9.00 8.42
C SER A 134 -1.78 9.55 8.77
N ILE A 135 -0.86 8.66 9.20
CA ILE A 135 0.52 9.02 9.55
C ILE A 135 1.27 9.52 8.31
N PHE A 136 1.11 8.83 7.18
CA PHE A 136 1.70 9.23 5.90
C PHE A 136 1.20 10.61 5.43
N ILE A 137 -0.11 10.86 5.48
CA ILE A 137 -0.68 12.15 5.08
C ILE A 137 -0.16 13.29 5.98
N GLU A 138 -0.07 13.07 7.28
CA GLU A 138 0.52 14.04 8.20
C GLU A 138 2.00 14.31 7.89
N PHE A 139 2.77 13.25 7.62
CA PHE A 139 4.18 13.35 7.27
C PHE A 139 4.39 14.25 6.04
N LEU A 140 3.60 14.06 4.99
CA LEU A 140 3.69 14.89 3.78
C LEU A 140 3.27 16.34 4.03
N LYS A 141 2.20 16.57 4.81
CA LYS A 141 1.76 17.93 5.18
C LYS A 141 2.85 18.69 5.95
N ARG A 142 3.53 18.03 6.90
CA ARG A 142 4.63 18.63 7.67
C ARG A 142 5.85 18.92 6.80
N SER A 143 6.20 17.99 5.91
CA SER A 143 7.32 18.12 4.97
C SER A 143 7.07 19.17 3.88
N GLY A 144 5.80 19.45 3.56
CA GLY A 144 5.38 20.53 2.66
C GLY A 144 5.34 21.91 3.31
N SER A 145 5.30 22.00 4.65
CA SER A 145 5.30 23.29 5.34
C SER A 145 6.70 23.91 5.30
N PRO A 146 6.89 25.12 4.75
CA PRO A 146 8.13 25.82 4.92
C PRO A 146 8.25 26.15 6.42
N LYS A 147 9.17 25.50 7.13
CA LYS A 147 9.64 26.03 8.41
C LYS A 147 10.08 27.46 8.12
N LYS A 148 9.33 28.46 8.59
CA LYS A 148 9.79 29.84 8.62
C LYS A 148 11.03 29.86 9.50
N VAL A 149 12.21 29.71 8.88
CA VAL A 149 13.47 30.05 9.53
C VAL A 149 13.38 31.55 9.75
N LYS A 150 13.00 31.97 10.95
CA LYS A 150 13.26 33.32 11.39
C LYS A 150 14.77 33.42 11.49
N CYS A 151 15.41 33.95 10.44
CA CYS A 151 16.74 34.53 10.59
C CYS A 151 16.59 35.67 11.61
N LEU A 152 16.90 35.37 12.87
CA LEU A 152 17.35 36.39 13.80
C LEU A 152 18.71 36.84 13.29
N ILE A 153 18.70 37.94 12.54
CA ILE A 153 19.90 38.74 12.35
C ILE A 153 20.18 39.33 13.74
N LEU A 154 21.20 38.80 14.41
CA LEU A 154 21.82 39.40 15.59
C LEU A 154 23.05 40.19 15.12
#